data_AF-A0A2H1VCJ6-F1
#
_entry.id   AF-A0A2H1VCJ6-F1
#
_cell.length_a   1.000
_cell.length_b   1.000
_cell.length_c   1.000
_cell.angle_alpha   90.00
_cell.angle_beta   90.00
_cell.angle_gamma   90.00
#
_symmetry.space_group_name_H-M   'P 1'
#
loop_
_entity.id
_entity.type
_entity.pdbx_description
1 polymer ?
#
loop_
_entity_poly.entity_id
_entity_poly.type
_entity_poly.pdbx_seq_one_letter_code
_entity_poly.pdbx_strand_id
1 'polypeptide(L)'
;MPAREERGFVDLDTILVEEIGQFGKFQLRTLLLTVIVVIFAAFHAEYVFTTARIETRCLIPECDGEQPEFSPAWLSKAVPATEDSFDNCQRFGNATVLPRADTCPAELFDRDTLLPCDQYVYQNQLSVVYDYDLACDEWRRSLIGFVRTFGTLTALPITGYISDRWGRRIALTINAFNTGWIGVTRYWADTYMGFMISEFVEATFGAGVFSCIYILVLELVGPKYRVIAGAILNTFFAVGQVIMGLIAWAVPAWRPLTLALYIPQLFTIAYFWIVPESVRWYMSKGRYEESEALLKEVARVNKKQLSEKSLQALRDSAELDKQREADRKEQNVREPWLVVKVFQHKRVLFRCFVSPLWWISMTLIYYGLSINAVNMSGNVYVNYMAVSAAEIPGFWIAVLLLPIVGRKPVLIAGFWLCAGCQVAYILMPSDMFGLSLTVYLIGKSSISAVVTSLYMYTAELYPTECRHNLFAFSSMVGRIGSITAPLTPAIGAATFYNLPFILFAVLAFTSGFLVLLTPETLGTKLPDTLEQANNLGTSKQQNYT
;
A
#
# COMPACT_ATOMS: atom_id res chain seq x y z
N MET A 1 10.93 33.77 -47.87
CA MET A 1 10.85 32.84 -46.73
C MET A 1 9.68 31.91 -46.97
N PRO A 2 9.90 30.63 -47.33
CA PRO A 2 8.79 29.74 -47.62
C PRO A 2 8.03 29.41 -46.35
N ALA A 3 6.72 29.23 -46.51
CA ALA A 3 5.75 28.95 -45.47
C ALA A 3 6.19 27.75 -44.60
N ARG A 4 6.36 28.01 -43.31
CA ARG A 4 6.45 26.97 -42.29
C ARG A 4 5.04 26.39 -42.20
N GLU A 5 4.78 25.28 -42.89
CA GLU A 5 3.60 24.46 -42.63
C GLU A 5 3.51 24.29 -41.10
N GLU A 6 2.37 24.64 -40.52
CA GLU A 6 2.05 24.30 -39.14
C GLU A 6 2.08 22.78 -39.03
N ARG A 7 3.25 22.21 -38.74
CA ARG A 7 3.36 20.81 -38.28
C ARG A 7 2.54 20.75 -37.01
N GLY A 8 1.31 20.26 -37.14
CA GLY A 8 0.42 20.05 -36.00
C GLY A 8 1.17 19.27 -34.94
N PHE A 9 1.15 19.78 -33.71
CA PHE A 9 1.77 19.10 -32.58
C PHE A 9 1.04 17.77 -32.36
N VAL A 10 1.67 16.65 -32.70
CA VAL A 10 1.10 15.31 -32.53
C VAL A 10 1.65 14.72 -31.24
N ASP A 11 0.77 14.43 -30.29
CA ASP A 11 1.09 13.67 -29.08
C ASP A 11 0.88 12.17 -29.33
N LEU A 12 1.57 11.33 -28.56
CA LEU A 12 1.39 9.89 -28.59
C LEU A 12 -0.07 9.49 -28.33
N ASP A 13 -0.75 10.23 -27.46
CA ASP A 13 -2.16 10.00 -27.15
C ASP A 13 -3.04 10.18 -28.39
N THR A 14 -2.72 11.12 -29.29
CA THR A 14 -3.41 11.31 -30.57
C THR A 14 -3.25 10.09 -31.48
N ILE A 15 -2.03 9.56 -31.60
CA ILE A 15 -1.76 8.35 -32.41
C ILE A 15 -2.46 7.11 -31.84
N LEU A 16 -2.49 6.96 -30.51
CA LEU A 16 -3.24 5.89 -29.85
C LEU A 16 -4.75 6.01 -30.10
N VAL A 17 -5.29 7.23 -30.16
CA VAL A 17 -6.71 7.49 -30.39
C VAL A 17 -7.09 7.27 -31.86
N GLU A 18 -6.33 7.85 -32.78
CA GLU A 18 -6.73 8.02 -34.17
C GLU A 18 -6.25 6.87 -35.08
N GLU A 19 -5.08 6.27 -34.80
CA GLU A 19 -4.46 5.31 -35.72
C GLU A 19 -4.36 3.90 -35.13
N ILE A 20 -3.73 3.75 -33.97
CA ILE A 20 -3.34 2.43 -33.43
C ILE A 20 -4.46 1.78 -32.58
N GLY A 21 -5.43 2.58 -32.14
CA GLY A 21 -6.55 2.17 -31.31
C GLY A 21 -6.21 2.20 -29.81
N GLN A 22 -7.13 2.77 -29.03
CA GLN A 22 -6.93 3.08 -27.61
C GLN A 22 -6.79 1.82 -26.72
N PHE A 23 -7.35 0.68 -27.15
CA PHE A 23 -7.23 -0.62 -26.49
C PHE A 23 -7.45 -1.76 -27.50
N GLY A 24 -6.37 -2.42 -27.92
CA GLY A 24 -6.39 -3.53 -28.87
C GLY A 24 -5.81 -4.83 -28.30
N LYS A 25 -5.55 -5.80 -29.19
CA LYS A 25 -5.04 -7.12 -28.80
C LYS A 25 -3.65 -7.06 -28.17
N PHE A 26 -2.81 -6.14 -28.62
CA PHE A 26 -1.47 -5.95 -28.06
C PHE A 26 -1.54 -5.46 -26.61
N GLN A 27 -2.37 -4.44 -26.36
CA GLN A 27 -2.57 -3.90 -25.02
C GLN A 27 -3.22 -4.91 -24.09
N LEU A 28 -4.22 -5.67 -24.57
CA LEU A 28 -4.83 -6.75 -23.79
C LEU A 28 -3.81 -7.84 -23.43
N ARG A 29 -2.99 -8.31 -24.39
CA ARG A 29 -1.93 -9.30 -24.13
C ARG A 29 -0.95 -8.79 -23.08
N THR A 30 -0.51 -7.54 -23.21
CA THR A 30 0.43 -6.92 -22.26
C THR A 30 -0.20 -6.79 -20.88
N LEU A 31 -1.46 -6.35 -20.80
CA LEU A 31 -2.22 -6.27 -19.55
C LEU A 31 -2.30 -7.62 -18.84
N LEU A 32 -2.69 -8.68 -19.56
CA LEU A 32 -2.79 -10.05 -19.01
C LEU A 32 -1.45 -10.56 -18.47
N LEU A 33 -0.35 -10.28 -19.15
CA LEU A 33 0.99 -10.62 -18.67
C LEU A 33 1.31 -9.84 -17.39
N THR A 34 1.12 -8.51 -17.41
CA THR A 34 1.46 -7.66 -16.27
C THR A 34 0.65 -7.97 -15.01
N VAL A 35 -0.59 -8.45 -15.15
CA VAL A 35 -1.44 -8.87 -14.03
C VAL A 35 -0.79 -9.98 -13.19
N ILE A 36 -0.11 -10.94 -13.82
CA ILE A 36 0.59 -12.02 -13.10
C ILE A 36 1.69 -11.43 -12.21
N VAL A 37 2.44 -10.45 -12.71
CA VAL A 37 3.51 -9.80 -11.93
C VAL A 37 2.94 -8.92 -10.82
N VAL A 38 1.78 -8.30 -11.04
CA VAL A 38 1.06 -7.56 -9.99
C VAL A 38 0.59 -8.48 -8.85
N ILE A 39 0.15 -9.69 -9.17
CA ILE A 39 -0.18 -10.71 -8.15
C ILE A 39 1.04 -11.00 -7.28
N PHE A 40 2.22 -11.22 -7.89
CA PHE A 40 3.45 -11.42 -7.13
C PHE A 40 3.87 -10.18 -6.32
N ALA A 41 3.64 -8.97 -6.84
CA ALA A 41 3.90 -7.74 -6.08
C ALA A 41 3.04 -7.63 -4.81
N ALA A 42 1.90 -8.31 -4.74
CA ALA A 42 1.09 -8.33 -3.52
C ALA A 42 1.71 -9.17 -2.40
N PHE A 43 2.63 -10.10 -2.72
CA PHE A 43 3.27 -10.99 -1.74
C PHE A 43 4.21 -10.24 -0.79
N HIS A 44 4.58 -9.00 -1.09
CA HIS A 44 5.31 -8.12 -0.18
C HIS A 44 4.60 -7.90 1.18
N ALA A 45 3.31 -8.23 1.30
CA ALA A 45 2.57 -8.14 2.56
C ALA A 45 2.68 -9.40 3.45
N GLU A 46 3.54 -10.38 3.12
CA GLU A 46 3.66 -11.65 3.85
C GLU A 46 4.02 -11.49 5.33
N TYR A 47 4.66 -10.38 5.71
CA TYR A 47 5.18 -10.18 7.05
C TYR A 47 4.04 -10.25 8.09
N VAL A 48 2.82 -9.90 7.66
CA VAL A 48 1.59 -10.03 8.45
C VAL A 48 1.39 -11.45 8.96
N PHE A 49 1.78 -12.47 8.19
CA PHE A 49 1.74 -13.88 8.58
C PHE A 49 3.04 -14.33 9.24
N THR A 50 4.22 -13.95 8.73
CA THR A 50 5.49 -14.42 9.31
C THR A 50 5.74 -13.85 10.71
N THR A 51 5.19 -12.67 11.02
CA THR A 51 5.22 -12.04 12.35
C THR A 51 3.88 -12.13 13.07
N ALA A 52 2.99 -13.05 12.67
CA ALA A 52 1.71 -13.26 13.34
C ALA A 52 1.96 -13.57 14.83
N ARG A 53 1.10 -13.01 15.70
CA ARG A 53 1.17 -13.26 17.14
C ARG A 53 0.85 -14.73 17.38
N ILE A 54 1.65 -15.36 18.23
CA ILE A 54 1.37 -16.70 18.76
C ILE A 54 0.90 -16.48 20.20
N GLU A 55 -0.15 -17.19 20.61
CA GLU A 55 -0.53 -17.21 22.02
C GLU A 55 0.60 -17.84 22.85
N THR A 56 1.00 -17.14 23.90
CA THR A 56 2.10 -17.55 24.77
C THR A 56 1.61 -17.71 26.18
N ARG A 57 2.28 -18.53 26.97
CA ARG A 57 2.09 -18.51 28.42
C ARG A 57 3.44 -18.49 29.10
N CYS A 58 3.43 -18.08 30.35
CA CYS A 58 4.62 -18.14 31.18
C CYS A 58 4.98 -19.59 31.48
N LEU A 59 6.27 -19.92 31.38
CA LEU A 59 6.81 -21.15 31.93
C LEU A 59 6.77 -21.04 33.46
N ILE A 60 6.26 -22.07 34.12
CA ILE A 60 6.13 -22.14 35.57
C ILE A 60 7.07 -23.25 36.06
N PRO A 61 8.30 -22.93 36.48
CA PRO A 61 9.32 -23.94 36.86
C PRO A 61 8.87 -24.89 37.97
N GLU A 62 7.91 -24.45 38.79
CA GLU A 62 7.36 -25.21 39.90
C GLU A 62 6.44 -26.36 39.43
N CYS A 63 5.88 -26.26 38.22
CA CYS A 63 4.84 -27.16 37.72
C CYS A 63 5.11 -27.73 36.32
N ASP A 64 5.89 -27.04 35.50
CA ASP A 64 6.28 -27.50 34.16
C ASP A 64 7.40 -28.53 34.23
N GLY A 65 7.26 -29.59 33.43
CA GLY A 65 8.29 -30.62 33.24
C GLY A 65 9.26 -30.28 32.11
N GLU A 66 10.07 -31.25 31.67
CA GLU A 66 11.02 -31.08 30.56
C GLU A 66 10.34 -30.77 29.22
N GLN A 67 9.08 -31.19 29.04
CA GLN A 67 8.23 -30.84 27.90
C GLN A 67 6.94 -30.18 28.40
N PRO A 68 6.90 -28.84 28.48
CA PRO A 68 5.74 -28.14 28.97
C PRO A 68 4.56 -28.23 27.98
N GLU A 69 3.40 -28.64 28.46
CA GLU A 69 2.14 -28.63 27.69
C GLU A 69 1.59 -27.20 27.62
N PHE A 70 1.06 -26.73 26.49
CA PHE A 70 0.59 -25.33 26.40
C PHE A 70 -0.60 -25.03 27.33
N SER A 71 -1.57 -25.92 27.48
CA SER A 71 -2.82 -25.66 28.23
C SER A 71 -3.11 -26.71 29.32
N PRO A 72 -2.29 -26.80 30.38
CA PRO A 72 -2.52 -27.76 31.45
C PRO A 72 -3.66 -27.30 32.37
N ALA A 73 -4.36 -28.25 33.00
CA ALA A 73 -5.52 -27.96 33.86
C ALA A 73 -5.21 -27.06 35.09
N TRP A 74 -3.95 -26.96 35.49
CA TRP A 74 -3.49 -26.12 36.60
C TRP A 74 -3.15 -24.68 36.19
N LEU A 75 -3.10 -24.37 34.89
CA LEU A 75 -2.63 -23.07 34.36
C LEU A 75 -3.42 -21.88 34.94
N SER A 76 -4.74 -22.03 35.06
CA SER A 76 -5.64 -21.01 35.63
C SER A 76 -5.37 -20.67 37.10
N LYS A 77 -4.55 -21.48 37.78
CA LYS A 77 -4.13 -21.24 39.16
C LYS A 77 -2.81 -20.49 39.26
N ALA A 78 -1.97 -20.57 38.23
CA ALA A 78 -0.60 -20.05 38.21
C ALA A 78 -0.44 -18.74 37.41
N VAL A 79 -1.35 -18.49 36.46
CA VAL A 79 -1.31 -17.31 35.58
C VAL A 79 -2.69 -16.61 35.67
N PRO A 80 -2.74 -15.28 35.75
CA PRO A 80 -4.00 -14.54 35.64
C PRO A 80 -4.65 -14.85 34.28
N ALA A 81 -5.97 -14.97 34.21
CA ALA A 81 -6.69 -15.17 32.94
C ALA A 81 -7.29 -13.84 32.47
N THR A 82 -7.17 -13.55 31.17
CA THR A 82 -7.80 -12.38 30.55
C THR A 82 -8.88 -12.86 29.59
N GLU A 83 -10.16 -12.71 29.97
CA GLU A 83 -11.35 -12.93 29.13
C GLU A 83 -11.34 -14.22 28.25
N ASP A 84 -10.76 -15.31 28.77
CA ASP A 84 -10.59 -16.66 28.15
C ASP A 84 -9.20 -16.98 27.54
N SER A 85 -8.23 -16.07 27.63
CA SER A 85 -6.84 -16.32 27.23
C SER A 85 -5.87 -16.30 28.42
N PHE A 86 -4.83 -17.13 28.37
CA PHE A 86 -3.68 -17.11 29.28
C PHE A 86 -2.48 -16.36 28.68
N ASP A 87 -2.70 -15.63 27.58
CA ASP A 87 -1.69 -14.87 26.84
C ASP A 87 -1.32 -13.57 27.54
N ASN A 88 -0.69 -13.75 28.70
CA ASN A 88 -0.38 -12.70 29.64
C ASN A 88 1.10 -12.75 29.98
N CYS A 89 1.74 -11.59 29.96
CA CYS A 89 3.16 -11.42 30.24
C CYS A 89 3.51 -11.43 31.73
N GLN A 90 2.62 -11.97 32.54
CA GLN A 90 2.68 -11.93 34.00
C GLN A 90 2.23 -13.28 34.57
N ARG A 91 2.86 -13.70 35.66
CA ARG A 91 2.51 -14.87 36.45
C ARG A 91 2.29 -14.49 37.91
N PHE A 92 1.56 -15.34 38.65
CA PHE A 92 1.45 -15.17 40.09
C PHE A 92 2.79 -15.46 40.78
N GLY A 93 3.06 -14.74 41.86
CA GLY A 93 4.26 -14.89 42.66
C GLY A 93 4.29 -16.22 43.40
N ASN A 94 5.45 -16.60 43.93
CA ASN A 94 5.59 -17.85 44.67
C ASN A 94 5.11 -17.66 46.11
N ALA A 95 4.23 -18.56 46.57
CA ALA A 95 3.89 -18.67 47.97
C ALA A 95 5.05 -19.33 48.75
N THR A 96 5.15 -19.04 50.05
CA THR A 96 6.25 -19.50 50.92
C THR A 96 6.25 -21.01 51.23
N VAL A 97 5.35 -21.79 50.63
CA VAL A 97 5.16 -23.22 50.94
C VAL A 97 5.80 -24.08 49.84
N LEU A 98 6.83 -24.86 50.21
CA LEU A 98 7.40 -25.92 49.37
C LEU A 98 6.58 -27.21 49.56
N PRO A 99 6.01 -27.74 48.48
CA PRO A 99 6.44 -29.08 48.10
C PRO A 99 6.65 -29.23 46.58
N ARG A 100 7.74 -29.90 46.23
CA ARG A 100 7.93 -30.51 44.91
C ARG A 100 7.03 -31.75 44.86
N ALA A 101 5.84 -31.62 44.32
CA ALA A 101 4.91 -32.73 44.11
C ALA A 101 4.58 -32.82 42.62
N ASP A 102 4.31 -34.02 42.12
CA ASP A 102 3.82 -34.28 40.75
C ASP A 102 2.43 -33.64 40.45
N THR A 103 1.94 -32.80 41.37
CA THR A 103 0.68 -32.08 41.29
C THR A 103 0.95 -30.60 41.56
N CYS A 104 0.31 -29.72 40.78
CA CYS A 104 0.45 -28.27 40.86
C CYS A 104 -0.76 -27.64 41.61
N PRO A 105 -0.74 -27.59 42.96
CA PRO A 105 -1.80 -26.99 43.76
C PRO A 105 -1.77 -25.45 43.69
N ALA A 106 -2.92 -24.83 43.95
CA ALA A 106 -3.05 -23.36 43.95
C ALA A 106 -2.24 -22.69 45.08
N GLU A 107 -1.95 -23.44 46.15
CA GLU A 107 -1.23 -22.96 47.34
C GLU A 107 0.24 -22.64 47.07
N LEU A 108 0.78 -23.03 45.91
CA LEU A 108 2.13 -22.66 45.46
C LEU A 108 2.21 -21.20 44.98
N PHE A 109 1.07 -20.57 44.70
CA PHE A 109 1.03 -19.26 44.06
C PHE A 109 0.35 -18.21 44.95
N ASP A 110 1.05 -17.11 45.18
CA ASP A 110 0.49 -15.90 45.76
C ASP A 110 -0.20 -15.08 44.65
N ARG A 111 -1.53 -15.01 44.72
CA ARG A 111 -2.36 -14.31 43.74
C ARG A 111 -2.33 -12.79 43.89
N ASP A 112 -1.85 -12.28 45.02
CA ASP A 112 -1.77 -10.84 45.28
C ASP A 112 -0.50 -10.23 44.69
N THR A 113 0.50 -11.07 44.37
CA THR A 113 1.76 -10.66 43.78
C THR A 113 1.83 -11.07 42.30
N LEU A 114 2.03 -10.11 41.40
CA LEU A 114 2.25 -10.35 39.97
C LEU A 114 3.73 -10.13 39.61
N LEU A 115 4.32 -11.14 38.97
CA LEU A 115 5.70 -11.11 38.50
C LEU A 115 5.75 -11.18 36.97
N PRO A 116 6.74 -10.51 36.32
CA PRO A 116 6.98 -10.71 34.91
C PRO A 116 7.45 -12.16 34.65
N CYS A 117 7.24 -12.62 33.43
CA CYS A 117 7.62 -13.97 33.03
C CYS A 117 9.05 -14.01 32.52
N ASP A 118 9.82 -14.98 33.01
CA ASP A 118 11.24 -15.14 32.68
C ASP A 118 11.42 -15.96 31.39
N GLN A 119 10.54 -16.94 31.16
CA GLN A 119 10.54 -17.83 30.00
C GLN A 119 9.10 -18.11 29.55
N TYR A 120 8.95 -18.50 28.29
CA TYR A 120 7.66 -18.64 27.63
C TYR A 120 7.48 -20.04 27.03
N VAL A 121 6.23 -20.49 27.04
CA VAL A 121 5.77 -21.67 26.32
C VAL A 121 4.86 -21.19 25.20
N TYR A 122 5.21 -21.52 23.97
CA TYR A 122 4.51 -21.09 22.77
C TYR A 122 3.48 -22.15 22.35
N GLN A 123 2.30 -21.72 21.90
CA GLN A 123 1.26 -22.62 21.40
C GLN A 123 1.73 -23.41 20.15
N ASN A 124 2.56 -22.79 19.30
CA ASN A 124 3.11 -23.40 18.10
C ASN A 124 4.48 -22.81 17.76
N GLN A 125 5.13 -23.39 16.74
CA GLN A 125 6.48 -23.02 16.27
C GLN A 125 6.45 -22.42 14.85
N LEU A 126 5.33 -21.84 14.44
CA LEU A 126 5.07 -21.51 13.03
C LEU A 126 5.54 -20.10 12.64
N SER A 127 5.64 -19.17 13.60
CA SER A 127 5.96 -17.75 13.38
C SER A 127 7.38 -17.41 13.82
N VAL A 128 7.91 -16.31 13.28
CA VAL A 128 9.17 -15.69 13.70
C VAL A 128 9.19 -15.35 15.20
N VAL A 129 8.01 -15.19 15.80
CA VAL A 129 7.83 -14.96 17.23
C VAL A 129 8.44 -16.07 18.08
N TYR A 130 8.38 -17.33 17.64
CA TYR A 130 9.00 -18.46 18.32
C TYR A 130 10.52 -18.47 18.14
N ASP A 131 11.01 -18.35 16.90
CA ASP A 131 12.44 -18.47 16.58
C ASP A 131 13.31 -17.38 17.24
N TYR A 132 12.75 -16.18 17.49
CA TYR A 132 13.47 -15.05 18.09
C TYR A 132 13.00 -14.64 19.49
N ASP A 133 12.20 -15.50 20.12
CA ASP A 133 11.70 -15.31 21.49
C ASP A 133 11.01 -13.94 21.69
N LEU A 134 10.00 -13.65 20.86
CA LEU A 134 9.31 -12.35 20.83
C LEU A 134 7.94 -12.36 21.53
N ALA A 135 7.66 -13.34 22.40
CA ALA A 135 6.37 -13.52 23.09
C ALA A 135 5.75 -12.19 23.57
N CYS A 136 6.36 -11.61 24.60
CA CYS A 136 5.89 -10.37 25.23
C CYS A 136 6.57 -9.11 24.69
N ASP A 137 7.46 -9.25 23.71
CA ASP A 137 8.15 -8.13 23.09
C ASP A 137 7.44 -7.66 21.81
N GLU A 138 6.23 -7.15 22.02
CA GLU A 138 5.39 -6.61 20.97
C GLU A 138 6.07 -5.44 20.23
N TRP A 139 6.91 -4.67 20.92
CA TRP A 139 7.66 -3.58 20.31
C TRP A 139 8.64 -4.09 19.26
N ARG A 140 9.47 -5.10 19.58
CA ARG A 140 10.40 -5.71 18.60
C ARG A 140 9.68 -6.43 17.48
N ARG A 141 8.53 -7.05 17.75
CA ARG A 141 7.70 -7.69 16.71
C ARG A 141 7.15 -6.65 15.73
N SER A 142 6.51 -5.60 16.23
CA SER A 142 5.96 -4.51 15.40
C SER A 142 7.04 -3.71 14.66
N LEU A 143 8.25 -3.62 15.22
CA LEU A 143 9.40 -2.96 14.58
C LEU A 143 9.76 -3.59 13.23
N ILE A 144 9.56 -4.90 13.06
CA ILE A 144 9.80 -5.60 11.79
C ILE A 144 8.96 -4.98 10.68
N GLY A 145 7.65 -4.86 10.89
CA GLY A 145 6.73 -4.27 9.91
C GLY A 145 7.02 -2.79 9.66
N PHE A 146 7.42 -2.04 10.69
CA PHE A 146 7.88 -0.65 10.56
C PHE A 146 9.10 -0.54 9.65
N VAL A 147 10.14 -1.34 9.90
CA VAL A 147 11.38 -1.35 9.12
C VAL A 147 11.11 -1.75 7.67
N ARG A 148 10.27 -2.76 7.44
CA ARG A 148 9.85 -3.16 6.09
C ARG A 148 9.14 -2.02 5.37
N THR A 149 8.17 -1.38 6.02
CA THR A 149 7.41 -0.29 5.40
C THR A 149 8.28 0.94 5.13
N PHE A 150 9.23 1.22 6.02
CA PHE A 150 10.25 2.24 5.81
C PHE A 150 11.15 1.92 4.60
N GLY A 151 11.55 0.66 4.44
CA GLY A 151 12.24 0.17 3.23
C GLY A 151 11.44 0.45 1.96
N THR A 152 10.15 0.10 1.94
CA THR A 152 9.24 0.39 0.81
C THR A 152 9.16 1.89 0.46
N LEU A 153 9.22 2.78 1.45
CA LEU A 153 9.27 4.23 1.20
C LEU A 153 10.55 4.61 0.42
N THR A 154 11.69 4.06 0.82
CA THR A 154 12.97 4.31 0.13
C THR A 154 13.03 3.68 -1.26
N ALA A 155 12.25 2.61 -1.51
CA ALA A 155 12.19 1.93 -2.80
C ALA A 155 11.63 2.82 -3.92
N LEU A 156 10.65 3.68 -3.63
CA LEU A 156 10.00 4.52 -4.64
C LEU A 156 10.95 5.50 -5.34
N PRO A 157 11.75 6.34 -4.65
CA PRO A 157 12.69 7.23 -5.32
C PRO A 157 13.80 6.47 -6.04
N ILE A 158 14.29 5.36 -5.47
CA ILE A 158 15.34 4.52 -6.09
C ILE A 158 14.80 3.91 -7.39
N THR A 159 13.65 3.27 -7.32
CA THR A 159 13.00 2.65 -8.49
C THR A 159 12.60 3.69 -9.52
N GLY A 160 12.09 4.84 -9.10
CA GLY A 160 11.77 5.96 -9.99
C GLY A 160 13.01 6.44 -10.76
N TYR A 161 14.13 6.67 -10.06
CA TYR A 161 15.40 7.02 -10.70
C TYR A 161 15.85 5.97 -11.70
N ILE A 162 15.81 4.68 -11.32
CA ILE A 162 16.22 3.58 -12.21
C ILE A 162 15.31 3.48 -13.44
N SER A 163 13.99 3.56 -13.22
CA SER A 163 12.95 3.51 -14.26
C SER A 163 13.09 4.64 -15.26
N ASP A 164 13.37 5.85 -14.78
CA ASP A 164 13.52 7.00 -15.66
C ASP A 164 14.87 7.01 -16.37
N ARG A 165 15.94 6.52 -15.73
CA ARG A 165 17.29 6.50 -16.33
C ARG A 165 17.46 5.38 -17.34
N TRP A 166 17.05 4.17 -17.00
CA TRP A 166 17.32 2.94 -17.76
C TRP A 166 16.07 2.28 -18.35
N GLY A 167 14.86 2.69 -17.97
CA GLY A 167 13.62 2.18 -18.54
C GLY A 167 12.79 1.40 -17.52
N ARG A 168 11.48 1.31 -17.77
CA ARG A 168 10.51 0.68 -16.86
C ARG A 168 10.73 -0.83 -16.83
N ARG A 169 11.11 -1.42 -17.95
CA ARG A 169 11.41 -2.85 -18.05
C ARG A 169 12.65 -3.25 -17.27
N ILE A 170 13.73 -2.45 -17.36
CA ILE A 170 14.96 -2.70 -16.60
C ILE A 170 14.70 -2.54 -15.10
N ALA A 171 13.99 -1.48 -14.70
CA ALA A 171 13.63 -1.27 -13.29
C ALA A 171 12.79 -2.42 -12.74
N LEU A 172 11.80 -2.90 -13.52
CA LEU A 172 10.98 -4.05 -13.16
C LEU A 172 11.82 -5.30 -12.90
N THR A 173 12.73 -5.65 -13.81
CA THR A 173 13.56 -6.85 -13.70
C THR A 173 14.55 -6.78 -12.54
N ILE A 174 15.16 -5.62 -12.29
CA ILE A 174 16.04 -5.41 -11.14
C ILE A 174 15.27 -5.60 -9.84
N ASN A 175 14.08 -5.00 -9.73
CA ASN A 175 13.25 -5.16 -8.54
C ASN A 175 12.83 -6.63 -8.35
N ALA A 176 12.31 -7.27 -9.39
CA ALA A 176 11.91 -8.67 -9.38
C ALA A 176 13.04 -9.63 -8.96
N PHE A 177 14.24 -9.43 -9.51
CA PHE A 177 15.41 -10.21 -9.14
C PHE A 177 15.71 -10.06 -7.65
N ASN A 178 15.83 -8.81 -7.18
CA ASN A 178 16.11 -8.51 -5.78
C ASN A 178 15.07 -9.08 -4.82
N THR A 179 13.78 -8.93 -5.12
CA THR A 179 12.71 -9.52 -4.32
C THR A 179 12.86 -11.03 -4.21
N GLY A 180 13.07 -11.73 -5.34
CA GLY A 180 13.14 -13.18 -5.37
C GLY A 180 14.34 -13.74 -4.61
N TRP A 181 15.56 -13.27 -4.88
CA TRP A 181 16.74 -13.86 -4.25
C TRP A 181 16.85 -13.46 -2.77
N ILE A 182 16.55 -12.20 -2.40
CA ILE A 182 16.62 -11.77 -1.00
C ILE A 182 15.55 -12.50 -0.18
N GLY A 183 14.34 -12.61 -0.72
CA GLY A 183 13.25 -13.37 -0.11
C GLY A 183 13.63 -14.83 0.12
N VAL A 184 14.26 -15.51 -0.85
CA VAL A 184 14.77 -16.87 -0.66
C VAL A 184 15.86 -16.92 0.42
N THR A 185 16.78 -15.97 0.46
CA THR A 185 17.85 -15.95 1.48
C THR A 185 17.35 -15.78 2.91
N ARG A 186 16.14 -15.22 3.10
CA ARG A 186 15.51 -15.05 4.41
C ARG A 186 15.22 -16.38 5.10
N TYR A 187 15.13 -17.49 4.37
CA TYR A 187 15.02 -18.83 4.95
C TYR A 187 16.15 -19.16 5.93
N TRP A 188 17.36 -18.64 5.71
CA TRP A 188 18.54 -18.87 6.57
C TRP A 188 18.79 -17.74 7.58
N ALA A 189 17.84 -16.83 7.75
CA ALA A 189 17.93 -15.85 8.83
C ALA A 189 17.66 -16.58 10.15
N ASP A 190 18.72 -16.81 10.93
CA ASP A 190 18.64 -17.42 12.27
C ASP A 190 18.84 -16.39 13.39
N THR A 191 18.95 -15.11 13.04
CA THR A 191 19.06 -14.02 14.01
C THR A 191 18.03 -12.95 13.72
N TYR A 192 17.48 -12.35 14.78
CA TYR A 192 16.54 -11.23 14.69
C TYR A 192 17.09 -10.09 13.81
N MET A 193 18.36 -9.73 13.96
CA MET A 193 19.01 -8.69 13.15
C MET A 193 19.13 -9.10 11.68
N GLY A 194 19.51 -10.34 11.38
CA GLY A 194 19.59 -10.85 10.02
C GLY A 194 18.23 -10.82 9.33
N PHE A 195 17.17 -11.21 10.04
CA PHE A 195 15.79 -11.13 9.54
C PHE A 195 15.38 -9.69 9.24
N MET A 196 15.58 -8.76 10.19
CA MET A 196 15.27 -7.34 9.98
C MET A 196 16.02 -6.72 8.80
N ILE A 197 17.30 -7.03 8.64
CA ILE A 197 18.09 -6.55 7.49
C ILE A 197 17.52 -7.13 6.19
N SER A 198 17.17 -8.42 6.16
CA SER A 198 16.56 -9.03 4.98
C SER A 198 15.21 -8.40 4.62
N GLU A 199 14.39 -8.03 5.62
CA GLU A 199 13.11 -7.33 5.44
C GLU A 199 13.32 -5.92 4.88
N PHE A 200 14.26 -5.17 5.43
CA PHE A 200 14.58 -3.82 4.96
C PHE A 200 15.12 -3.81 3.53
N VAL A 201 16.11 -4.67 3.24
CA VAL A 201 16.81 -4.70 1.95
C VAL A 201 15.87 -5.18 0.85
N GLU A 202 15.08 -6.23 1.12
CA GLU A 202 14.07 -6.71 0.17
C GLU A 202 13.01 -5.64 -0.11
N ALA A 203 12.46 -5.00 0.92
CA ALA A 203 11.49 -3.92 0.70
C ALA A 203 12.08 -2.73 -0.08
N THR A 204 13.33 -2.35 0.21
CA THR A 204 14.02 -1.22 -0.45
C THR A 204 14.30 -1.46 -1.92
N PHE A 205 14.71 -2.69 -2.28
CA PHE A 205 15.11 -3.00 -3.65
C PHE A 205 14.06 -3.78 -4.43
N GLY A 206 12.96 -4.19 -3.80
CA GLY A 206 11.93 -5.05 -4.38
C GLY A 206 10.55 -4.42 -4.50
N ALA A 207 10.16 -3.49 -3.61
CA ALA A 207 8.80 -2.97 -3.56
C ALA A 207 8.40 -2.07 -4.76
N GLY A 208 9.34 -1.78 -5.68
CA GLY A 208 9.12 -0.95 -6.85
C GLY A 208 8.33 -1.62 -7.99
N VAL A 209 8.17 -2.95 -7.97
CA VAL A 209 7.55 -3.75 -9.05
C VAL A 209 6.18 -3.21 -9.48
N PHE A 210 5.26 -3.02 -8.52
CA PHE A 210 3.90 -2.56 -8.82
C PHE A 210 3.90 -1.19 -9.50
N SER A 211 4.74 -0.26 -9.04
CA SER A 211 4.81 1.10 -9.57
C SER A 211 5.28 1.12 -11.03
N CYS A 212 6.31 0.33 -11.38
CA CYS A 212 6.82 0.23 -12.74
C CYS A 212 5.77 -0.32 -13.69
N ILE A 213 5.07 -1.39 -13.30
CA ILE A 213 4.03 -2.01 -14.11
C ILE A 213 2.86 -1.05 -14.30
N TYR A 214 2.43 -0.39 -13.23
CA TYR A 214 1.32 0.54 -13.27
C TYR A 214 1.58 1.66 -14.28
N ILE A 215 2.77 2.26 -14.23
CA ILE A 215 3.17 3.29 -15.20
C ILE A 215 3.24 2.70 -16.62
N LEU A 216 3.90 1.56 -16.81
CA LEU A 216 4.07 0.95 -18.13
C LEU A 216 2.72 0.66 -18.82
N VAL A 217 1.76 0.11 -18.09
CA VAL A 217 0.42 -0.18 -18.63
C VAL A 217 -0.33 1.10 -18.97
N LEU A 218 -0.26 2.13 -18.12
CA LEU A 218 -0.94 3.41 -18.37
C LEU A 218 -0.35 4.20 -19.54
N GLU A 219 0.96 4.07 -19.77
CA GLU A 219 1.65 4.66 -20.92
C GLU A 219 1.32 3.93 -22.23
N LEU A 220 0.89 2.66 -22.16
CA LEU A 220 0.55 1.83 -23.31
C LEU A 220 -0.93 1.97 -23.75
N VAL A 221 -1.84 2.22 -22.82
CA VAL A 221 -3.29 2.36 -23.11
C VAL A 221 -3.68 3.81 -23.38
N GLY A 222 -4.69 3.98 -24.24
CA GLY A 222 -5.23 5.30 -24.56
C GLY A 222 -5.95 5.95 -23.37
N PRO A 223 -6.11 7.29 -23.38
CA PRO A 223 -6.63 8.07 -22.24
C PRO A 223 -7.95 7.57 -21.66
N LYS A 224 -8.89 7.13 -22.52
CA LYS A 224 -10.22 6.62 -22.12
C LYS A 224 -10.15 5.38 -21.22
N TYR A 225 -9.14 4.52 -21.43
CA TYR A 225 -9.02 3.23 -20.74
C TYR A 225 -8.06 3.26 -19.55
N ARG A 226 -7.34 4.37 -19.33
CA ARG A 226 -6.37 4.49 -18.22
C ARG A 226 -6.99 4.23 -16.85
N VAL A 227 -8.15 4.81 -16.59
CA VAL A 227 -8.86 4.63 -15.30
C VAL A 227 -9.24 3.16 -15.09
N ILE A 228 -9.79 2.52 -16.11
CA ILE A 228 -10.20 1.11 -16.07
C ILE A 228 -8.96 0.20 -15.91
N ALA A 229 -7.89 0.45 -16.68
CA ALA A 229 -6.65 -0.32 -16.58
C ALA A 229 -6.04 -0.21 -15.18
N GLY A 230 -6.00 0.99 -14.59
CA GLY A 230 -5.54 1.19 -13.22
C GLY A 230 -6.41 0.44 -12.19
N ALA A 231 -7.74 0.49 -12.33
CA ALA A 231 -8.67 -0.26 -11.47
C ALA A 231 -8.48 -1.79 -11.58
N ILE A 232 -8.24 -2.30 -12.80
CA ILE A 232 -7.93 -3.71 -13.04
C ILE A 232 -6.63 -4.09 -12.31
N LEU A 233 -5.56 -3.32 -12.44
CA LEU A 233 -4.30 -3.61 -11.76
C LEU A 233 -4.46 -3.62 -10.22
N ASN A 234 -5.18 -2.64 -9.65
CA ASN A 234 -5.47 -2.64 -8.21
C ASN A 234 -6.32 -3.84 -7.77
N THR A 235 -7.28 -4.26 -8.60
CA THR A 235 -8.10 -5.45 -8.34
C THR A 235 -7.22 -6.71 -8.28
N PHE A 236 -6.30 -6.86 -9.24
CA PHE A 236 -5.40 -8.02 -9.25
C PHE A 236 -4.32 -7.98 -8.17
N PHE A 237 -3.97 -6.79 -7.67
CA PHE A 237 -3.15 -6.67 -6.46
C PHE A 237 -3.89 -7.22 -5.24
N ALA A 238 -5.17 -6.85 -5.05
CA ALA A 238 -6.01 -7.41 -3.99
C ALA A 238 -6.21 -8.93 -4.14
N VAL A 239 -6.41 -9.43 -5.37
CA VAL A 239 -6.44 -10.88 -5.65
C VAL A 239 -5.12 -11.55 -5.26
N GLY A 240 -3.98 -10.90 -5.51
CA GLY A 240 -2.68 -11.40 -5.07
C GLY A 240 -2.56 -11.51 -3.55
N GLN A 241 -3.10 -10.55 -2.78
CA GLN A 241 -3.16 -10.67 -1.32
C GLN A 241 -4.04 -11.84 -0.86
N VAL A 242 -5.17 -12.09 -1.54
CA VAL A 242 -6.02 -13.25 -1.26
C VAL A 242 -5.27 -14.56 -1.55
N ILE A 243 -4.57 -14.64 -2.69
CA ILE A 243 -3.74 -15.81 -3.03
C ILE A 243 -2.63 -16.01 -1.99
N MET A 244 -1.98 -14.95 -1.55
CA MET A 244 -0.97 -15.01 -0.48
C MET A 244 -1.58 -15.58 0.81
N GLY A 245 -2.77 -15.12 1.21
CA GLY A 245 -3.49 -15.67 2.37
C GLY A 245 -3.81 -17.16 2.23
N LEU A 246 -4.18 -17.63 1.02
CA LEU A 246 -4.37 -19.05 0.74
C LEU A 246 -3.07 -19.85 0.85
N ILE A 247 -1.96 -19.34 0.32
CA ILE A 247 -0.64 -19.99 0.42
C ILE A 247 -0.20 -20.05 1.89
N ALA A 248 -0.37 -18.96 2.64
CA ALA A 248 -0.08 -18.90 4.07
C ALA A 248 -0.92 -19.90 4.88
N TRP A 249 -2.17 -20.12 4.50
CA TRP A 249 -3.00 -21.14 5.13
C TRP A 249 -2.53 -22.57 4.83
N ALA A 250 -2.09 -22.82 3.59
CA ALA A 250 -1.58 -24.13 3.18
C ALA A 250 -0.19 -24.44 3.74
N VAL A 251 0.66 -23.42 3.90
CA VAL A 251 2.04 -23.51 4.40
C VAL A 251 2.23 -22.50 5.54
N PRO A 252 1.81 -22.84 6.77
CA PRO A 252 1.74 -21.86 7.86
C PRO A 252 3.10 -21.58 8.53
N ALA A 253 4.09 -22.46 8.37
CA ALA A 253 5.42 -22.23 8.91
C ALA A 253 6.15 -21.14 8.11
N TRP A 254 6.70 -20.12 8.78
CA TRP A 254 7.19 -18.89 8.16
C TRP A 254 8.35 -19.11 7.17
N ARG A 255 9.25 -20.08 7.46
CA ARG A 255 10.38 -20.42 6.60
C ARG A 255 9.94 -21.04 5.26
N PRO A 256 9.19 -22.16 5.23
CA PRO A 256 8.69 -22.70 3.97
C PRO A 256 7.67 -21.77 3.29
N LEU A 257 6.90 -20.96 4.04
CA LEU A 257 6.03 -19.93 3.46
C LEU A 257 6.83 -18.93 2.62
N THR A 258 7.92 -18.41 3.17
CA THR A 258 8.81 -17.47 2.49
C THR A 258 9.35 -18.07 1.18
N LEU A 259 9.79 -19.34 1.21
CA LEU A 259 10.22 -20.03 -0.02
C LEU A 259 9.08 -20.19 -1.03
N ALA A 260 7.88 -20.57 -0.58
CA ALA A 260 6.71 -20.76 -1.43
C ALA A 260 6.28 -19.47 -2.13
N LEU A 261 6.46 -18.30 -1.49
CA LEU A 261 6.10 -17.00 -2.07
C LEU A 261 7.19 -16.47 -3.03
N TYR A 262 8.47 -16.56 -2.66
CA TYR A 262 9.55 -15.92 -3.42
C TYR A 262 10.18 -16.75 -4.54
N ILE A 263 10.20 -18.08 -4.43
CA ILE A 263 10.76 -18.93 -5.51
C ILE A 263 9.98 -18.70 -6.83
N PRO A 264 8.63 -18.71 -6.85
CA PRO A 264 7.89 -18.44 -8.07
C PRO A 264 8.12 -17.04 -8.64
N GLN A 265 8.48 -16.07 -7.79
CA GLN A 265 8.75 -14.70 -8.24
C GLN A 265 10.00 -14.61 -9.12
N LEU A 266 10.96 -15.55 -9.02
CA LEU A 266 12.11 -15.58 -9.94
C LEU A 266 11.69 -15.76 -11.41
N PHE A 267 10.52 -16.37 -11.69
CA PHE A 267 9.97 -16.43 -13.04
C PHE A 267 9.64 -15.05 -13.62
N THR A 268 9.42 -14.03 -12.78
CA THR A 268 9.16 -12.65 -13.24
C THR A 268 10.40 -12.02 -13.88
N ILE A 269 11.61 -12.56 -13.67
CA ILE A 269 12.81 -12.14 -14.41
C ILE A 269 12.63 -12.38 -15.91
N ALA A 270 11.95 -13.46 -16.29
CA ALA A 270 11.69 -13.79 -17.69
C ALA A 270 10.84 -12.72 -18.41
N TYR A 271 10.12 -11.89 -17.65
CA TYR A 271 9.33 -10.80 -18.21
C TYR A 271 10.20 -9.71 -18.84
N PHE A 272 11.50 -9.65 -18.54
CA PHE A 272 12.44 -8.79 -19.26
C PHE A 272 12.41 -9.03 -20.78
N TRP A 273 12.23 -10.28 -21.21
CA TRP A 273 12.20 -10.62 -22.63
C TRP A 273 10.79 -10.59 -23.23
N ILE A 274 9.75 -10.65 -22.39
CA ILE A 274 8.36 -10.78 -22.85
C ILE A 274 7.66 -9.41 -22.92
N VAL A 275 7.95 -8.53 -21.98
CA VAL A 275 7.25 -7.25 -21.82
C VAL A 275 7.94 -6.17 -22.66
N PRO A 276 7.19 -5.39 -23.46
CA PRO A 276 7.75 -4.26 -24.19
C PRO A 276 8.12 -3.12 -23.23
N GLU A 277 9.08 -2.30 -23.63
CA GLU A 277 9.41 -1.06 -22.92
C GLU A 277 8.42 0.06 -23.30
N SER A 278 8.38 1.14 -22.52
CA SER A 278 7.52 2.29 -22.77
C SER A 278 7.93 3.10 -24.00
N VAL A 279 6.96 3.34 -24.89
CA VAL A 279 7.10 4.25 -26.04
C VAL A 279 7.50 5.66 -25.57
N ARG A 280 6.83 6.17 -24.53
CA ARG A 280 7.13 7.51 -23.97
C ARG A 280 8.56 7.58 -23.43
N TRP A 281 9.03 6.50 -22.79
CA TRP A 281 10.40 6.44 -22.32
C TRP A 281 11.40 6.48 -23.48
N TYR A 282 11.19 5.70 -24.55
CA TYR A 282 12.05 5.73 -25.73
C TYR A 282 12.12 7.13 -26.35
N MET A 283 10.97 7.80 -26.52
CA MET A 283 10.91 9.17 -27.04
C MET A 283 11.67 10.15 -26.15
N SER A 284 11.47 10.11 -24.83
CA SER A 284 12.17 11.01 -23.89
C SER A 284 13.69 10.80 -23.91
N LYS A 285 14.17 9.57 -24.14
CA LYS A 285 15.61 9.27 -24.30
C LYS A 285 16.17 9.54 -25.71
N GLY A 286 15.32 9.90 -26.67
CA GLY A 286 15.75 10.14 -28.06
C GLY A 286 16.03 8.85 -28.84
N ARG A 287 15.52 7.73 -28.35
CA ARG A 287 15.59 6.42 -29.01
C ARG A 287 14.41 6.27 -29.97
N TYR A 288 14.37 7.12 -30.99
CA TYR A 288 13.21 7.25 -31.88
C TYR A 288 12.94 5.99 -32.72
N GLU A 289 14.00 5.36 -33.24
CA GLU A 289 13.88 4.16 -34.08
C GLU A 289 13.18 2.99 -33.37
N GLU A 290 13.50 2.79 -32.09
CA GLU A 290 12.90 1.72 -31.28
C GLU A 290 11.47 2.03 -30.87
N SER A 291 11.17 3.31 -30.61
CA SER A 291 9.80 3.80 -30.41
C SER A 291 8.93 3.52 -31.64
N GLU A 292 9.42 3.88 -32.83
CA GLU A 292 8.74 3.65 -34.11
C GLU A 292 8.56 2.15 -34.39
N ALA A 293 9.60 1.34 -34.16
CA ALA A 293 9.54 -0.12 -34.32
C ALA A 293 8.46 -0.74 -33.41
N LEU A 294 8.39 -0.30 -32.15
CA LEU A 294 7.37 -0.75 -31.21
C LEU A 294 5.97 -0.32 -31.66
N LEU A 295 5.78 0.94 -32.07
CA LEU A 295 4.48 1.43 -32.57
C LEU A 295 4.02 0.66 -33.82
N LYS A 296 4.93 0.35 -34.75
CA LYS A 296 4.67 -0.49 -35.92
C LYS A 296 4.25 -1.91 -35.52
N GLU A 297 4.88 -2.49 -34.50
CA GLU A 297 4.46 -3.78 -33.95
C GLU A 297 3.06 -3.72 -33.34
N VAL A 298 2.75 -2.69 -32.55
CA VAL A 298 1.42 -2.50 -31.94
C VAL A 298 0.35 -2.37 -33.04
N ALA A 299 0.60 -1.56 -34.06
CA ALA A 299 -0.30 -1.39 -35.21
C ALA A 299 -0.53 -2.72 -35.95
N ARG A 300 0.54 -3.50 -36.20
CA ARG A 300 0.46 -4.83 -36.82
C ARG A 300 -0.40 -5.80 -36.03
N VAL A 301 -0.20 -5.90 -34.71
CA VAL A 301 -0.95 -6.82 -33.83
C VAL A 301 -2.42 -6.37 -33.68
N ASN A 302 -2.65 -5.07 -33.64
CA ASN A 302 -4.00 -4.49 -33.58
C ASN A 302 -4.72 -4.48 -34.94
N LYS A 303 -4.06 -4.92 -36.02
CA LYS A 303 -4.57 -4.88 -37.40
C LYS A 303 -4.99 -3.46 -37.82
N LYS A 304 -4.17 -2.48 -37.47
CA LYS A 304 -4.33 -1.06 -37.81
C LYS A 304 -3.20 -0.60 -38.72
N GLN A 305 -3.44 0.47 -39.45
CA GLN A 305 -2.40 1.13 -40.24
C GLN A 305 -1.89 2.35 -39.47
N LEU A 306 -0.58 2.53 -39.52
CA LEU A 306 0.14 3.63 -38.88
C LEU A 306 0.81 4.42 -40.00
N SER A 307 0.52 5.71 -40.08
CA SER A 307 1.05 6.59 -41.11
C SER A 307 2.50 7.00 -40.78
N GLU A 308 3.41 6.84 -41.73
CA GLU A 308 4.81 7.31 -41.57
C GLU A 308 4.87 8.83 -41.34
N LYS A 309 3.91 9.60 -41.88
CA LYS A 309 3.82 11.05 -41.63
C LYS A 309 3.51 11.35 -40.17
N SER A 310 2.65 10.54 -39.55
CA SER A 310 2.27 10.71 -38.14
C SER A 310 3.40 10.32 -37.20
N LEU A 311 4.18 9.28 -37.56
CA LEU A 311 5.42 8.94 -36.85
C LEU A 311 6.45 10.06 -36.93
N GLN A 312 6.65 10.64 -38.12
CA GLN A 312 7.57 11.77 -38.28
C GLN A 312 7.11 13.01 -37.52
N ALA A 313 5.81 13.31 -37.53
CA ALA A 313 5.23 14.40 -36.74
C ALA A 313 5.39 14.19 -35.22
N LEU A 314 5.25 12.94 -34.73
CA LEU A 314 5.50 12.57 -33.33
C LEU A 314 6.97 12.76 -32.94
N ARG A 315 7.90 12.45 -33.84
CA ARG A 315 9.32 12.69 -33.62
C ARG A 315 9.63 14.18 -33.55
N ASP A 316 9.12 14.95 -34.50
CA ASP A 316 9.30 16.41 -34.54
C ASP A 316 8.74 17.08 -33.28
N SER A 317 7.56 16.67 -32.80
CA SER A 317 6.96 17.20 -31.58
C SER A 317 7.80 16.88 -30.34
N ALA A 318 8.33 15.66 -30.24
CA ALA A 318 9.19 15.26 -29.13
C ALA A 318 10.55 15.98 -29.14
N GLU A 319 11.13 16.27 -30.31
CA GLU A 319 12.34 17.09 -30.43
C GLU A 319 12.09 18.55 -30.04
N LEU A 320 10.95 19.12 -30.45
CA LEU A 320 10.50 20.45 -30.02
C LEU A 320 10.30 20.54 -28.50
N ASP A 321 9.72 19.54 -27.87
CA ASP A 321 9.51 19.53 -26.41
C ASP A 321 10.84 19.47 -25.64
N LYS A 322 11.83 18.71 -26.14
CA LYS A 322 13.18 18.72 -25.55
C LYS A 322 13.85 20.08 -25.64
N GLN A 323 13.69 20.78 -26.77
CA GLN A 323 14.21 22.14 -26.94
C GLN A 323 13.53 23.09 -25.96
N ARG A 324 12.20 23.04 -25.87
CA ARG A 324 11.42 23.84 -24.89
C ARG A 324 11.83 23.58 -23.45
N GLU A 325 12.09 22.33 -23.08
CA GLU A 325 12.59 22.00 -21.73
C GLU A 325 13.99 22.56 -21.46
N ALA A 326 14.89 22.54 -22.44
CA ALA A 326 16.21 23.13 -22.34
C ALA A 326 16.11 24.66 -22.16
N ASP A 327 15.31 25.32 -23.00
CA ASP A 327 15.05 26.76 -22.93
C ASP A 327 14.44 27.15 -21.58
N ARG A 328 13.51 26.34 -21.06
CA ARG A 328 12.86 26.58 -19.76
C ARG A 328 13.83 26.38 -18.59
N LYS A 329 14.77 25.44 -18.68
CA LYS A 329 15.83 25.28 -17.67
C LYS A 329 16.78 26.47 -17.65
N GLU A 330 17.08 27.06 -18.80
CA GLU A 330 17.88 28.28 -18.88
C GLU A 330 17.13 29.51 -18.33
N GLN A 331 15.82 29.61 -18.55
CA GLN A 331 14.99 30.70 -18.02
C GLN A 331 14.69 30.60 -16.52
N ASN A 332 14.60 29.37 -15.97
CA ASN A 332 14.22 29.12 -14.57
C ASN A 332 15.25 29.56 -13.51
N VAL A 333 16.43 30.07 -13.91
CA VAL A 333 17.46 30.56 -12.98
C VAL A 333 16.97 31.76 -12.14
N ARG A 334 15.90 32.45 -12.57
CA ARG A 334 15.37 33.67 -11.92
C ARG A 334 14.02 33.51 -11.23
N GLU A 335 13.37 32.34 -11.30
CA GLU A 335 12.07 32.17 -10.66
C GLU A 335 12.20 31.89 -9.15
N PRO A 336 11.35 32.50 -8.30
CA PRO A 336 11.32 32.17 -6.88
C PRO A 336 10.91 30.70 -6.69
N TRP A 337 11.52 30.05 -5.69
CA TRP A 337 11.30 28.65 -5.36
C TRP A 337 9.81 28.37 -5.15
N LEU A 338 9.34 27.18 -5.57
CA LEU A 338 7.94 26.77 -5.48
C LEU A 338 7.34 27.00 -4.09
N VAL A 339 8.10 26.72 -3.04
CA VAL A 339 7.70 26.92 -1.64
C VAL A 339 7.31 28.37 -1.39
N VAL A 340 8.12 29.34 -1.83
CA VAL A 340 7.86 30.77 -1.66
C VAL A 340 6.58 31.19 -2.40
N LYS A 341 6.36 30.70 -3.63
CA LYS A 341 5.14 30.96 -4.38
C LYS A 341 3.89 30.42 -3.65
N VAL A 342 3.96 29.23 -3.04
CA VAL A 342 2.85 28.65 -2.27
C VAL A 342 2.51 29.49 -1.03
N PHE A 343 3.52 30.00 -0.31
CA PHE A 343 3.30 30.86 0.86
C PHE A 343 2.57 32.18 0.54
N GLN A 344 2.69 32.67 -0.69
CA GLN A 344 1.98 33.87 -1.16
C GLN A 344 0.47 33.63 -1.35
N HIS A 345 0.05 32.38 -1.61
CA HIS A 345 -1.35 32.04 -1.86
C HIS A 345 -1.96 31.27 -0.68
N LYS A 346 -2.56 32.01 0.27
CA LYS A 346 -3.08 31.49 1.56
C LYS A 346 -3.99 30.26 1.43
N ARG A 347 -4.87 30.16 0.41
CA ARG A 347 -5.75 28.99 0.26
C ARG A 347 -5.03 27.77 -0.29
N VAL A 348 -4.05 27.97 -1.18
CA VAL A 348 -3.20 26.88 -1.68
C VAL A 348 -2.33 26.36 -0.54
N LEU A 349 -1.76 27.26 0.28
CA LEU A 349 -1.03 26.89 1.50
C LEU A 349 -1.90 26.07 2.46
N PHE A 350 -3.14 26.51 2.72
CA PHE A 350 -4.09 25.76 3.55
C PHE A 350 -4.33 24.35 3.01
N ARG A 351 -4.51 24.19 1.69
CA ARG A 351 -4.66 22.86 1.05
C ARG A 351 -3.39 22.01 1.15
N CYS A 352 -2.20 22.63 1.15
CA CYS A 352 -0.93 21.94 1.39
C CYS A 352 -0.75 21.51 2.84
N PHE A 353 -1.47 22.10 3.79
CA PHE A 353 -1.48 21.64 5.18
C PHE A 353 -2.54 20.56 5.42
N VAL A 354 -3.73 20.71 4.83
CA VAL A 354 -4.85 19.80 5.06
C VAL A 354 -4.70 18.50 4.29
N SER A 355 -4.25 18.53 3.03
CA SER A 355 -4.20 17.31 2.23
C SER A 355 -3.24 16.25 2.78
N PRO A 356 -2.02 16.57 3.28
CA PRO A 356 -1.18 15.55 3.90
C PRO A 356 -1.83 14.86 5.10
N LEU A 357 -2.66 15.56 5.88
CA LEU A 357 -3.39 14.95 7.00
C LEU A 357 -4.39 13.89 6.51
N TRP A 358 -5.10 14.14 5.41
CA TRP A 358 -5.97 13.13 4.80
C TRP A 358 -5.18 11.92 4.30
N TRP A 359 -4.01 12.15 3.71
CA TRP A 359 -3.13 11.08 3.24
C TRP A 359 -2.57 10.24 4.39
N ILE A 360 -2.17 10.87 5.50
CA ILE A 360 -1.72 10.15 6.70
C ILE A 360 -2.85 9.29 7.25
N SER A 361 -4.03 9.88 7.47
CA SER A 361 -5.19 9.15 7.99
C SER A 361 -5.60 8.01 7.07
N MET A 362 -5.72 8.27 5.77
CA MET A 362 -6.11 7.27 4.77
C MET A 362 -5.14 6.08 4.74
N THR A 363 -3.83 6.34 4.67
CA THR A 363 -2.83 5.26 4.59
C THR A 363 -2.73 4.48 5.90
N LEU A 364 -2.74 5.16 7.05
CA LEU A 364 -2.72 4.52 8.36
C LEU A 364 -3.91 3.59 8.55
N ILE A 365 -5.12 4.03 8.22
CA ILE A 365 -6.32 3.21 8.35
C ILE A 365 -6.31 2.08 7.31
N TYR A 366 -5.96 2.36 6.06
CA TYR A 366 -5.97 1.37 4.99
C TYR A 366 -5.03 0.19 5.29
N TYR A 367 -3.77 0.47 5.68
CA TYR A 367 -2.81 -0.59 6.05
C TYR A 367 -3.09 -1.14 7.45
N GLY A 368 -3.48 -0.28 8.39
CA GLY A 368 -3.77 -0.66 9.78
C GLY A 368 -4.90 -1.67 9.89
N LEU A 369 -5.97 -1.54 9.08
CA LEU A 369 -7.02 -2.56 9.02
C LEU A 369 -6.51 -3.87 8.43
N SER A 370 -5.72 -3.84 7.36
CA SER A 370 -5.15 -5.10 6.81
C SER A 370 -4.24 -5.82 7.82
N ILE A 371 -3.49 -5.08 8.63
CA ILE A 371 -2.60 -5.63 9.66
C ILE A 371 -3.37 -6.12 10.89
N ASN A 372 -4.40 -5.38 11.34
CA ASN A 372 -5.17 -5.80 12.50
C ASN A 372 -6.19 -6.91 12.20
N ALA A 373 -6.45 -7.20 10.91
CA ALA A 373 -7.29 -8.32 10.49
C ALA A 373 -6.82 -9.67 11.05
N VAL A 374 -5.50 -9.86 11.21
CA VAL A 374 -4.94 -11.10 11.76
C VAL A 374 -5.06 -11.22 13.28
N ASN A 375 -5.34 -10.12 13.98
CA ASN A 375 -5.58 -10.13 15.43
C ASN A 375 -7.07 -10.30 15.77
N MET A 376 -7.96 -10.24 14.78
CA MET A 376 -9.39 -10.46 14.99
C MET A 376 -9.65 -11.91 15.41
N SER A 377 -10.72 -12.13 16.19
CA SER A 377 -11.17 -13.47 16.54
C SER A 377 -11.50 -14.30 15.31
N GLY A 378 -11.48 -15.63 15.43
CA GLY A 378 -11.71 -16.55 14.32
C GLY A 378 -10.44 -16.92 13.56
N ASN A 379 -10.59 -17.32 12.29
CA ASN A 379 -9.46 -17.81 11.51
C ASN A 379 -8.70 -16.65 10.87
N VAL A 380 -7.44 -16.48 11.30
CA VAL A 380 -6.49 -15.45 10.86
C VAL A 380 -6.39 -15.34 9.33
N TYR A 381 -6.31 -16.48 8.63
CA TYR A 381 -6.18 -16.50 7.17
C TYR A 381 -7.47 -16.05 6.48
N VAL A 382 -8.63 -16.54 6.95
CA VAL A 382 -9.94 -16.17 6.41
C VAL A 382 -10.21 -14.68 6.60
N ASN A 383 -9.88 -14.15 7.79
CA ASN A 383 -10.03 -12.73 8.10
C ASN A 383 -9.20 -11.86 7.13
N TYR A 384 -7.91 -12.19 6.96
CA TYR A 384 -7.05 -11.46 6.03
C TYR A 384 -7.56 -11.53 4.58
N MET A 385 -7.93 -12.73 4.10
CA MET A 385 -8.46 -12.91 2.75
C MET A 385 -9.76 -12.12 2.52
N ALA A 386 -10.67 -12.12 3.49
CA ALA A 386 -11.92 -11.37 3.40
C ALA A 386 -11.66 -9.84 3.35
N VAL A 387 -10.74 -9.35 4.19
CA VAL A 387 -10.33 -7.94 4.25
C VAL A 387 -9.68 -7.48 2.95
N SER A 388 -8.79 -8.29 2.36
CA SER A 388 -8.22 -8.02 1.04
C SER A 388 -9.25 -8.05 -0.08
N ALA A 389 -10.18 -9.01 -0.07
CA ALA A 389 -11.25 -9.09 -1.06
C ALA A 389 -12.21 -7.88 -0.98
N ALA A 390 -12.44 -7.34 0.22
CA ALA A 390 -13.28 -6.16 0.44
C ALA A 390 -12.72 -4.87 -0.18
N GLU A 391 -11.45 -4.83 -0.57
CA GLU A 391 -10.89 -3.68 -1.28
C GLU A 391 -11.47 -3.52 -2.69
N ILE A 392 -11.75 -4.65 -3.35
CA ILE A 392 -12.24 -4.72 -4.74
C ILE A 392 -13.53 -3.91 -4.92
N PRO A 393 -14.64 -4.18 -4.18
CA PRO A 393 -15.85 -3.39 -4.32
C PRO A 393 -15.62 -1.91 -3.99
N GLY A 394 -14.76 -1.60 -3.00
CA GLY A 394 -14.42 -0.21 -2.67
C GLY A 394 -13.84 0.57 -3.86
N PHE A 395 -12.88 -0.02 -4.58
CA PHE A 395 -12.29 0.61 -5.76
C PHE A 395 -13.32 0.89 -6.86
N TRP A 396 -14.19 -0.08 -7.17
CA TRP A 396 -15.19 0.06 -8.22
C TRP A 396 -16.33 1.00 -7.83
N ILE A 397 -16.76 1.00 -6.56
CA ILE A 397 -17.75 1.95 -6.05
C ILE A 397 -17.24 3.39 -6.23
N ALA A 398 -15.96 3.67 -5.92
CA ALA A 398 -15.39 4.98 -6.16
C ALA A 398 -15.40 5.37 -7.65
N VAL A 399 -14.99 4.46 -8.54
CA VAL A 399 -15.00 4.70 -9.99
C VAL A 399 -16.41 5.05 -10.51
N LEU A 400 -17.45 4.40 -9.96
CA LEU A 400 -18.85 4.65 -10.36
C LEU A 400 -19.43 5.93 -9.75
N LEU A 401 -19.13 6.24 -8.48
CA LEU A 401 -19.73 7.38 -7.77
C LEU A 401 -19.06 8.72 -8.08
N LEU A 402 -17.75 8.76 -8.28
CA LEU A 402 -17.00 10.01 -8.48
C LEU A 402 -17.48 10.87 -9.67
N PRO A 403 -17.86 10.29 -10.84
CA PRO A 403 -18.39 11.08 -11.95
C PRO A 403 -19.80 11.63 -11.71
N ILE A 404 -20.59 10.99 -10.84
CA ILE A 404 -22.02 11.28 -10.65
C ILE A 404 -22.24 12.21 -9.46
N VAL A 405 -21.69 11.85 -8.30
CA VAL A 405 -21.95 12.52 -7.02
C VAL A 405 -20.95 13.65 -6.75
N GLY A 406 -19.73 13.51 -7.28
CA GLY A 406 -18.62 14.44 -7.04
C GLY A 406 -17.60 13.91 -6.06
N ARG A 407 -16.45 14.58 -5.96
CA ARG A 407 -15.27 14.07 -5.24
C ARG A 407 -15.43 14.28 -3.73
N LYS A 408 -15.94 15.45 -3.33
CA LYS A 408 -16.04 15.85 -1.92
C LYS A 408 -17.08 15.03 -1.15
N PRO A 409 -18.32 14.82 -1.61
CA PRO A 409 -19.29 13.97 -0.90
C PRO A 409 -18.83 12.53 -0.77
N VAL A 410 -18.21 11.96 -1.81
CA VAL A 410 -17.71 10.58 -1.79
C VAL A 410 -16.59 10.41 -0.76
N LEU A 411 -15.67 11.37 -0.66
CA LEU A 411 -14.63 11.37 0.37
C LEU A 411 -15.19 11.48 1.79
N ILE A 412 -16.13 12.41 2.02
CA ILE A 412 -16.75 12.60 3.35
C ILE A 412 -17.52 11.34 3.75
N ALA A 413 -18.37 10.83 2.87
CA ALA A 413 -19.15 9.63 3.11
C ALA A 413 -18.25 8.43 3.38
N GLY A 414 -17.17 8.24 2.61
CA GLY A 414 -16.22 7.15 2.80
C GLY A 414 -15.49 7.23 4.15
N PHE A 415 -14.97 8.41 4.52
CA PHE A 415 -14.30 8.60 5.82
C PHE A 415 -15.25 8.40 7.01
N TRP A 416 -16.45 8.98 6.96
CA TRP A 416 -17.40 8.87 8.07
C TRP A 416 -18.04 7.49 8.18
N LEU A 417 -18.30 6.82 7.05
CA LEU A 417 -18.72 5.43 7.05
C LEU A 417 -17.64 4.55 7.68
N CYS A 418 -16.37 4.74 7.31
CA CYS A 418 -15.25 4.04 7.94
C CYS A 418 -15.22 4.30 9.45
N ALA A 419 -15.32 5.55 9.89
CA ALA A 419 -15.32 5.91 11.31
C ALA A 419 -16.47 5.25 12.07
N GLY A 420 -17.69 5.29 11.51
CA GLY A 420 -18.87 4.65 12.08
C GLY A 420 -18.72 3.14 12.20
N CYS A 421 -18.14 2.47 11.18
CA CYS A 421 -17.84 1.05 11.24
C CYS A 421 -16.81 0.71 12.34
N GLN A 422 -15.76 1.53 12.52
CA GLN A 422 -14.78 1.29 13.59
C GLN A 422 -15.40 1.45 14.99
N VAL A 423 -16.25 2.46 15.18
CA VAL A 423 -16.99 2.64 16.45
C VAL A 423 -17.96 1.49 16.69
N ALA A 424 -18.70 1.07 15.66
CA ALA A 424 -19.61 -0.06 15.75
C ALA A 424 -18.88 -1.37 16.07
N TYR A 425 -17.68 -1.59 15.50
CA TYR A 425 -16.84 -2.74 15.81
C TYR A 425 -16.45 -2.80 17.29
N ILE A 426 -16.06 -1.66 17.88
CA ILE A 426 -15.68 -1.57 19.30
C ILE A 426 -16.86 -1.88 20.23
N LEU A 427 -18.08 -1.48 19.85
CA LEU A 427 -19.29 -1.69 20.65
C LEU A 427 -19.88 -3.11 20.51
N MET A 428 -19.36 -3.93 19.60
CA MET A 428 -19.91 -5.26 19.37
C MET A 428 -19.40 -6.29 20.39
N PRO A 429 -20.30 -7.12 20.95
CA PRO A 429 -19.91 -8.26 21.77
C PRO A 429 -19.11 -9.29 20.97
N SER A 430 -18.14 -9.93 21.63
CA SER A 430 -17.26 -10.96 21.08
C SER A 430 -18.00 -12.18 20.49
N ASP A 431 -19.24 -12.42 20.93
CA ASP A 431 -20.05 -13.58 20.55
C ASP A 431 -20.60 -13.51 19.11
N MET A 432 -20.58 -12.34 18.47
CA MET A 432 -21.17 -12.10 17.14
C MET A 432 -20.12 -11.95 16.03
N PHE A 433 -19.24 -12.94 15.88
CA PHE A 433 -18.13 -12.91 14.90
C PHE A 433 -18.56 -12.50 13.47
N GLY A 434 -19.63 -13.09 12.93
CA GLY A 434 -20.07 -12.81 11.56
C GLY A 434 -20.50 -11.35 11.34
N LEU A 435 -21.16 -10.75 12.34
CA LEU A 435 -21.59 -9.35 12.28
C LEU A 435 -20.38 -8.41 12.44
N SER A 436 -19.49 -8.71 13.39
CA SER A 436 -18.25 -7.97 13.62
C SER A 436 -17.36 -7.93 12.37
N LEU A 437 -17.16 -9.09 11.74
CA LEU A 437 -16.44 -9.18 10.46
C LEU A 437 -17.15 -8.37 9.37
N THR A 438 -18.47 -8.48 9.23
CA THR A 438 -19.21 -7.72 8.20
C THR A 438 -19.02 -6.21 8.35
N VAL A 439 -19.14 -5.68 9.57
CA VAL A 439 -18.89 -4.25 9.86
C VAL A 439 -17.45 -3.86 9.53
N TYR A 440 -16.49 -4.72 9.86
CA TYR A 440 -15.09 -4.53 9.54
C TYR A 440 -14.84 -4.43 8.03
N LEU A 441 -15.44 -5.34 7.25
CA LEU A 441 -15.33 -5.37 5.79
C LEU A 441 -15.98 -4.15 5.12
N ILE A 442 -17.10 -3.65 5.65
CA ILE A 442 -17.70 -2.39 5.17
C ILE A 442 -16.75 -1.22 5.44
N GLY A 443 -16.15 -1.16 6.62
CA GLY A 443 -15.11 -0.19 6.96
C GLY A 443 -13.94 -0.25 5.98
N LYS A 444 -13.40 -1.45 5.73
CA LYS A 444 -12.31 -1.66 4.77
C LYS A 444 -12.67 -1.29 3.33
N SER A 445 -13.88 -1.62 2.89
CA SER A 445 -14.38 -1.24 1.55
C SER A 445 -14.49 0.28 1.43
N SER A 446 -15.00 0.95 2.47
CA SER A 446 -15.17 2.40 2.49
C SER A 446 -13.85 3.16 2.42
N ILE A 447 -12.82 2.72 3.17
CA ILE A 447 -11.50 3.34 3.10
C ILE A 447 -10.82 3.06 1.75
N SER A 448 -11.08 1.91 1.13
CA SER A 448 -10.59 1.60 -0.23
C SER A 448 -11.22 2.50 -1.29
N ALA A 449 -12.50 2.87 -1.13
CA ALA A 449 -13.14 3.89 -1.96
C ALA A 449 -12.52 5.29 -1.75
N VAL A 450 -12.17 5.62 -0.49
CA VAL A 450 -11.45 6.86 -0.14
C VAL A 450 -10.08 6.90 -0.79
N VAL A 451 -9.33 5.79 -0.84
CA VAL A 451 -8.03 5.70 -1.52
C VAL A 451 -8.17 6.21 -2.96
N THR A 452 -9.03 5.58 -3.78
CA THR A 452 -9.22 5.98 -5.19
C THR A 452 -9.65 7.45 -5.32
N SER A 453 -10.59 7.87 -4.48
CA SER A 453 -11.14 9.23 -4.50
C SER A 453 -10.10 10.28 -4.10
N LEU A 454 -9.24 9.99 -3.13
CA LEU A 454 -8.25 10.92 -2.60
C LEU A 454 -7.12 11.17 -3.60
N TYR A 455 -6.66 10.11 -4.30
CA TYR A 455 -5.68 10.25 -5.38
C TYR A 455 -6.21 11.19 -6.48
N MET A 456 -7.47 11.04 -6.87
CA MET A 456 -8.08 11.91 -7.87
C MET A 456 -8.27 13.34 -7.35
N TYR A 457 -8.91 13.50 -6.20
CA TYR A 457 -9.26 14.80 -5.63
C TYR A 457 -8.04 15.68 -5.35
N THR A 458 -6.96 15.09 -4.84
CA THR A 458 -5.73 15.83 -4.55
C THR A 458 -5.02 16.29 -5.82
N ALA A 459 -5.07 15.52 -6.90
CA ALA A 459 -4.57 15.95 -8.21
C ALA A 459 -5.39 17.12 -8.77
N GLU A 460 -6.71 17.12 -8.62
CA GLU A 460 -7.60 18.19 -9.10
C GLU A 460 -7.52 19.49 -8.27
N LEU A 461 -7.19 19.37 -6.99
CA LEU A 461 -7.09 20.49 -6.05
C LEU A 461 -5.87 21.39 -6.28
N TYR A 462 -4.81 20.84 -6.91
CA TYR A 462 -3.54 21.51 -7.17
C TYR A 462 -3.42 22.06 -8.60
N PRO A 463 -2.75 23.22 -8.77
CA PRO A 463 -2.58 23.87 -10.07
C PRO A 463 -1.73 23.03 -11.01
N THR A 464 -2.10 22.96 -12.30
CA THR A 464 -1.44 22.15 -13.32
C THR A 464 0.07 22.37 -13.35
N GLU A 465 0.53 23.62 -13.25
CA GLU A 465 1.97 23.98 -13.24
C GLU A 465 2.79 23.27 -12.15
N CYS A 466 2.19 23.03 -10.98
CA CYS A 466 2.88 22.50 -9.80
C CYS A 466 2.20 21.23 -9.24
N ARG A 467 1.23 20.68 -9.97
CA ARG A 467 0.35 19.59 -9.52
C ARG A 467 1.14 18.39 -9.08
N HIS A 468 2.09 17.96 -9.90
CA HIS A 468 2.90 16.78 -9.63
C HIS A 468 3.70 16.93 -8.33
N ASN A 469 4.36 18.07 -8.12
CA ASN A 469 5.19 18.31 -6.94
C ASN A 469 4.35 18.38 -5.65
N LEU A 470 3.22 19.10 -5.67
CA LEU A 470 2.35 19.24 -4.50
C LEU A 470 1.61 17.92 -4.18
N PHE A 471 1.16 17.19 -5.20
CA PHE A 471 0.60 15.86 -5.03
C PHE A 471 1.63 14.89 -4.43
N ALA A 472 2.85 14.87 -4.97
CA ALA A 472 3.93 14.03 -4.48
C ALA A 472 4.28 14.36 -3.03
N PHE A 473 4.32 15.65 -2.67
CA PHE A 473 4.51 16.09 -1.29
C PHE A 473 3.44 15.51 -0.35
N SER A 474 2.16 15.67 -0.68
CA SER A 474 1.08 15.14 0.16
C SER A 474 1.10 13.62 0.27
N SER A 475 1.41 12.92 -0.82
CA SER A 475 1.55 11.46 -0.84
C SER A 475 2.74 11.00 0.02
N MET A 476 3.90 11.66 -0.07
CA MET A 476 5.09 11.32 0.70
C MET A 476 4.90 11.54 2.20
N VAL A 477 4.30 12.67 2.60
CA VAL A 477 3.94 12.90 4.01
C VAL A 477 2.89 11.88 4.46
N GLY A 478 1.97 11.50 3.57
CA GLY A 478 1.04 10.40 3.75
C GLY A 478 1.70 9.09 4.19
N ARG A 479 2.87 8.75 3.65
CA ARG A 479 3.57 7.49 3.94
C ARG A 479 3.96 7.33 5.41
N ILE A 480 3.98 8.41 6.19
CA ILE A 480 4.09 8.34 7.66
C ILE A 480 2.99 7.44 8.23
N GLY A 481 1.76 7.54 7.72
CA GLY A 481 0.64 6.69 8.14
C GLY A 481 0.87 5.21 7.83
N SER A 482 1.40 4.87 6.65
CA SER A 482 1.77 3.48 6.34
C SER A 482 2.89 2.96 7.24
N ILE A 483 3.89 3.79 7.55
CA ILE A 483 5.04 3.41 8.40
C ILE A 483 4.61 3.16 9.84
N THR A 484 3.63 3.91 10.35
CA THR A 484 3.13 3.74 11.72
C THR A 484 2.06 2.65 11.84
N ALA A 485 1.42 2.23 10.75
CA ALA A 485 0.39 1.19 10.77
C ALA A 485 0.83 -0.13 11.43
N PRO A 486 2.03 -0.68 11.15
CA PRO A 486 2.53 -1.89 11.82
C PRO A 486 2.81 -1.75 13.31
N LEU A 487 2.91 -0.52 13.83
CA LEU A 487 3.07 -0.25 15.26
C LEU A 487 1.74 -0.28 16.02
N THR A 488 0.60 -0.27 15.31
CA THR A 488 -0.72 -0.23 15.94
C THR A 488 -1.02 -1.44 16.84
N PRO A 489 -0.63 -2.69 16.51
CA PRO A 489 -0.82 -3.83 17.42
C PRO A 489 -0.04 -3.66 18.73
N ALA A 490 1.22 -3.22 18.67
CA ALA A 490 2.03 -2.99 19.87
C ALA A 490 1.46 -1.89 20.76
N ILE A 491 0.94 -0.81 20.17
CA ILE A 491 0.25 0.26 20.90
C ILE A 491 -1.02 -0.29 21.58
N GLY A 492 -1.80 -1.12 20.88
CA GLY A 492 -2.96 -1.79 21.45
C GLY A 492 -2.61 -2.72 22.62
N ALA A 493 -1.55 -3.51 22.47
CA ALA A 493 -1.07 -4.43 23.51
C ALA A 493 -0.54 -3.69 24.77
N ALA A 494 0.13 -2.55 24.59
CA ALA A 494 0.72 -1.79 25.70
C ALA A 494 -0.30 -1.00 26.54
N THR A 495 -1.44 -0.60 25.96
CA THR A 495 -2.43 0.24 26.66
C THR A 495 -3.80 -0.42 26.79
N PHE A 496 -4.44 -0.75 25.67
CA PHE A 496 -5.75 -1.41 25.62
C PHE A 496 -6.04 -1.87 24.18
N TYR A 497 -6.59 -3.07 24.03
CA TYR A 497 -6.76 -3.77 22.74
C TYR A 497 -7.51 -2.95 21.68
N ASN A 498 -8.52 -2.18 22.07
CA ASN A 498 -9.36 -1.40 21.15
C ASN A 498 -8.76 -0.06 20.71
N LEU A 499 -7.58 0.35 21.21
CA LEU A 499 -6.99 1.66 20.92
C LEU A 499 -6.74 1.91 19.42
N PRO A 500 -6.22 0.95 18.63
CA PRO A 500 -6.04 1.13 17.20
C PRO A 500 -7.33 1.53 16.47
N PHE A 501 -8.45 0.91 16.83
CA PHE A 501 -9.75 1.19 16.20
C PHE A 501 -10.29 2.56 16.58
N ILE A 502 -10.09 3.01 17.84
CA ILE A 502 -10.41 4.37 18.27
C ILE A 502 -9.57 5.39 17.49
N LEU A 503 -8.27 5.15 17.37
CA LEU A 503 -7.35 6.00 16.59
C LEU A 503 -7.83 6.12 15.14
N PHE A 504 -8.18 4.99 14.50
CA PHE A 504 -8.70 4.97 13.14
C PHE A 504 -10.02 5.74 13.01
N ALA A 505 -10.95 5.57 13.97
CA ALA A 505 -12.22 6.29 13.98
C ALA A 505 -12.04 7.81 14.08
N VAL A 506 -11.21 8.27 15.02
CA VAL A 506 -10.95 9.70 15.24
C VAL A 506 -10.27 10.34 14.03
N LEU A 507 -9.25 9.68 13.48
CA LEU A 507 -8.55 10.16 12.29
C LEU A 507 -9.44 10.20 11.04
N ALA A 508 -10.30 9.19 10.86
CA ALA A 508 -11.27 9.18 9.77
C ALA A 508 -12.31 10.30 9.93
N PHE A 509 -12.87 10.44 11.12
CA PHE A 509 -13.88 11.46 11.40
C PHE A 509 -13.34 12.89 11.20
N THR A 510 -12.16 13.17 11.76
CA THR A 510 -11.47 14.45 11.59
C THR A 510 -11.09 14.72 10.14
N SER A 511 -10.65 13.70 9.38
CA SER A 511 -10.36 13.84 7.96
C SER A 511 -11.61 14.19 7.15
N GLY A 512 -12.75 13.53 7.42
CA GLY A 512 -14.03 13.87 6.79
C GLY A 512 -14.47 15.31 7.09
N PHE A 513 -14.25 15.81 8.32
CA PHE A 513 -14.51 17.21 8.65
C PHE A 513 -13.58 18.17 7.90
N LEU A 514 -12.29 17.85 7.81
CA LEU A 514 -11.32 18.66 7.08
C LEU A 514 -11.66 18.75 5.58
N VAL A 515 -12.22 17.69 4.98
CA VAL A 515 -12.71 17.71 3.58
C VAL A 515 -13.86 18.71 3.39
N LEU A 516 -14.67 19.00 4.42
CA LEU A 516 -15.70 20.04 4.33
C LEU A 516 -15.12 21.43 4.06
N LEU A 517 -13.88 21.68 4.51
CA LEU A 517 -13.19 22.97 4.39
C LEU A 517 -12.61 23.23 2.98
N THR A 518 -12.65 22.24 2.09
CA THR A 518 -12.14 22.35 0.72
C THR A 518 -13.27 22.38 -0.32
N PRO A 519 -13.03 22.95 -1.51
CA PRO A 519 -14.07 23.09 -2.53
C PRO A 519 -14.35 21.77 -3.26
N GLU A 520 -15.55 21.62 -3.81
CA GLU A 520 -15.84 20.55 -4.77
C GLU A 520 -15.11 20.82 -6.10
N THR A 521 -14.66 19.76 -6.77
CA THR A 521 -13.91 19.83 -8.03
C THR A 521 -14.69 19.27 -9.22
N LEU A 522 -15.78 18.52 -9.00
CA LEU A 522 -16.65 18.03 -10.06
C LEU A 522 -17.14 19.17 -10.96
N GLY A 523 -16.92 19.02 -12.27
CA GLY A 523 -17.37 19.96 -13.29
C GLY A 523 -16.60 21.28 -13.33
N THR A 524 -15.56 21.44 -12.50
CA THR A 524 -14.73 22.66 -12.51
C THR A 524 -13.58 22.53 -13.50
N LYS A 525 -13.23 23.62 -14.19
CA LYS A 525 -12.00 23.67 -14.99
C LYS A 525 -10.80 23.57 -14.03
N LEU A 526 -9.89 22.66 -14.34
CA LEU A 526 -8.66 22.47 -13.57
C LEU A 526 -7.87 23.79 -13.54
N PRO A 527 -7.41 24.24 -12.37
CA PRO A 527 -6.62 25.45 -12.27
C PRO A 527 -5.27 25.25 -12.97
N ASP A 528 -4.91 26.14 -13.87
CA ASP A 528 -3.60 26.10 -14.53
C ASP A 528 -2.55 26.80 -13.66
N THR A 529 -2.90 27.94 -13.06
CA THR A 529 -2.00 28.76 -12.24
C THR A 529 -2.33 28.72 -10.75
N LEU A 530 -1.37 29.10 -9.90
CA LEU A 530 -1.55 29.22 -8.44
C LEU A 530 -2.66 30.22 -8.06
N GLU A 531 -2.85 31.28 -8.83
CA GLU A 531 -3.91 32.26 -8.60
C GLU A 531 -5.29 31.67 -8.88
N GLN A 532 -5.46 30.95 -9.98
CA GLN A 532 -6.69 30.21 -10.29
C GLN A 532 -6.97 29.16 -9.21
N ALA A 533 -5.93 28.44 -8.75
CA ALA A 533 -6.09 27.49 -7.67
C ALA A 533 -6.51 28.17 -6.35
N ASN A 534 -6.01 29.36 -6.05
CA ASN A 534 -6.42 30.13 -4.88
C ASN A 534 -7.88 30.61 -4.96
N ASN A 535 -8.41 30.81 -6.17
CA ASN A 535 -9.80 31.22 -6.41
C ASN A 535 -10.78 30.04 -6.59
N LEU A 536 -10.30 28.79 -6.65
CA LEU A 536 -11.17 27.61 -6.70
C LEU A 536 -12.19 27.61 -5.55
N GLY A 537 -13.47 27.54 -5.92
CA GLY A 537 -14.60 27.48 -4.98
C GLY A 537 -15.13 28.84 -4.50
N THR A 538 -14.72 29.97 -5.10
CA THR A 538 -15.37 31.27 -4.86
C THR A 538 -16.23 31.71 -6.03
N SER A 539 -17.25 32.54 -5.75
CA SER A 539 -18.19 33.10 -6.74
C SER A 539 -17.53 33.83 -7.92
N LYS A 540 -16.25 34.23 -7.82
CA LYS A 540 -15.48 34.81 -8.94
C LYS A 540 -15.25 33.85 -10.11
N GLN A 541 -15.39 32.54 -9.91
CA GLN A 541 -15.20 31.53 -10.95
C GLN A 541 -16.45 31.36 -11.84
N GLN A 542 -17.64 31.77 -11.39
CA GLN A 542 -18.89 31.69 -12.15
C GLN A 542 -19.00 32.73 -13.29
N ASN A 543 -18.10 33.71 -13.34
CA ASN A 543 -18.10 34.76 -14.38
C ASN A 543 -17.17 34.43 -15.57
N TYR A 544 -16.56 33.24 -15.61
CA TYR A 544 -15.65 32.79 -16.67
C TYR A 544 -16.09 31.49 -17.37
N THR A 545 -17.26 30.97 -17.01
CA THR A 545 -18.03 29.99 -17.81
C THR A 545 -18.97 30.74 -18.72
#